data_AF-A0A1Y1SI99-F1
#
_entry.id   AF-A0A1Y1SI99-F1
#
_cell.length_a   1.000
_cell.length_b   1.000
_cell.length_c   1.000
_cell.angle_alpha   90.00
_cell.angle_beta   90.00
_cell.angle_gamma   90.00
#
_symmetry.space_group_name_H-M   'P 1'
#
loop_
_entity.id
_entity.type
_entity.pdbx_description
1 polymer ?
#
loop_
_entity_poly.entity_id
_entity_poly.type
_entity_poly.pdbx_seq_one_letter_code
_entity_poly.pdbx_strand_id
1 'polypeptide(L)'
;MSLLQTLGWETALYAFALWLLSVQGWGPGDVVWSLWSTSLITGYITLLVTIIGGGATLAARGGGGLGAFAILLAGAAFMLAFFSVHFGMFHVIHSVFLNLFFPLVEWGRQEPDLLVQAQTYLMRCFEAYPAFIALCVLSHVPAWRRPASLRHGMTAPYANVVKLHLIIMAIGFSQAASAEYATVIVFLGVYFLPLGAIWRAVRGVPRDATAAS
;
A
#
# COMPACT_ATOMS: atom_id res chain seq x y z
N MET A 1 6.49 13.02 -15.00
CA MET A 1 6.62 14.04 -13.93
C MET A 1 8.09 14.29 -13.70
N SER A 2 8.49 15.56 -13.63
CA SER A 2 9.85 15.92 -13.21
C SER A 2 10.08 15.56 -11.73
N LEU A 3 11.34 15.42 -11.30
CA LEU A 3 11.67 15.11 -9.90
C LEU A 3 11.02 16.13 -8.93
N LEU A 4 11.03 17.40 -9.32
CA LEU A 4 10.41 18.50 -8.57
C LEU A 4 8.89 18.36 -8.47
N GLN A 5 8.21 17.92 -9.53
CA GLN A 5 6.76 17.68 -9.49
C GLN A 5 6.40 16.50 -8.56
N THR A 6 7.19 15.42 -8.58
CA THR A 6 6.96 14.27 -7.69
C THR A 6 7.22 14.65 -6.23
N LEU A 7 8.33 15.33 -5.94
CA LEU A 7 8.63 15.82 -4.59
C LEU A 7 7.57 16.79 -4.08
N GLY A 8 7.13 17.75 -4.91
CA GLY A 8 6.09 18.70 -4.53
C GLY A 8 4.76 18.02 -4.21
N TRP A 9 4.35 17.05 -5.04
CA TRP A 9 3.15 16.24 -4.81
C TRP A 9 3.21 15.46 -3.49
N GLU A 10 4.27 14.69 -3.28
CA GLU A 10 4.43 13.85 -2.09
C GLU A 10 4.57 14.68 -0.81
N THR A 11 5.24 15.82 -0.88
CA THR A 11 5.35 16.76 0.25
C THR A 11 3.99 17.38 0.59
N ALA A 12 3.18 17.73 -0.41
CA ALA A 12 1.84 18.25 -0.19
C ALA A 12 0.92 17.19 0.46
N LEU A 13 0.96 15.94 -0.02
CA LEU A 13 0.20 14.85 0.59
C LEU A 13 0.66 14.56 2.01
N TYR A 14 1.97 14.59 2.27
CA TYR A 14 2.52 14.42 3.61
C TYR A 14 2.06 15.53 4.57
N ALA A 15 2.17 16.80 4.15
CA ALA A 15 1.71 17.93 4.94
C ALA A 15 0.20 17.85 5.23
N PHE A 16 -0.59 17.42 4.23
CA PHE A 16 -2.03 17.22 4.40
C PHE A 16 -2.35 16.04 5.32
N ALA A 17 -1.57 14.96 5.28
CA ALA A 17 -1.70 13.84 6.22
C ALA A 17 -1.47 14.29 7.66
N LEU A 18 -0.44 15.12 7.91
CA LEU A 18 -0.16 15.67 9.23
C LEU A 18 -1.26 16.62 9.72
N TRP A 19 -1.78 17.46 8.81
CA TRP A 19 -2.92 18.33 9.12
C TRP A 19 -4.19 17.53 9.46
N LEU A 20 -4.47 16.46 8.72
CA LEU A 20 -5.64 15.62 8.99
C LEU A 20 -5.49 14.90 10.33
N LEU A 21 -4.29 14.40 10.63
CA LEU A 21 -3.97 13.78 11.91
C LEU A 21 -4.20 14.75 13.08
N SER A 22 -3.76 16.01 12.94
CA SER A 22 -3.89 17.00 14.00
C SER A 22 -5.32 17.46 14.24
N VAL A 23 -6.10 17.67 13.18
CA VAL A 23 -7.51 18.11 13.29
C VAL A 23 -8.41 17.01 13.85
N GLN A 24 -8.13 15.75 13.51
CA GLN A 24 -8.94 14.62 13.96
C GLN A 24 -8.52 14.07 15.34
N GLY A 25 -7.39 14.54 15.88
CA GLY A 25 -6.86 14.05 17.16
C GLY A 25 -6.46 12.56 17.11
N TRP A 26 -6.12 12.06 15.92
CA TRP A 26 -5.82 10.66 15.68
C TRP A 26 -4.46 10.27 16.26
N GLY A 27 -4.42 9.06 16.84
CA GLY A 27 -3.23 8.46 17.40
C GLY A 27 -2.54 7.47 16.46
N PRO A 28 -1.51 6.76 16.97
CA PRO A 28 -0.78 5.77 16.17
C PRO A 28 -1.64 4.62 15.65
N GLY A 29 -2.64 4.18 16.43
CA GLY A 29 -3.56 3.11 16.03
C GLY A 29 -4.36 3.48 14.78
N ASP A 30 -4.88 4.69 14.71
CA ASP A 30 -5.65 5.19 13.56
C ASP A 30 -4.81 5.19 12.28
N VAL A 31 -3.53 5.59 12.39
CA VAL A 31 -2.58 5.56 11.28
C VAL A 31 -2.29 4.12 10.84
N VAL A 32 -2.06 3.21 11.79
CA VAL A 32 -1.81 1.80 11.48
C VAL A 32 -2.98 1.17 10.73
N TRP A 33 -4.21 1.39 11.19
CA TRP A 33 -5.42 0.84 10.57
C TRP A 33 -5.73 1.43 9.19
N SER A 34 -5.52 2.74 9.02
CA SER A 34 -5.67 3.40 7.72
C SER A 34 -4.61 2.94 6.70
N LEU A 35 -3.37 2.69 7.15
CA LEU A 35 -2.31 2.14 6.29
C LEU A 35 -2.56 0.67 5.92
N TRP A 36 -3.03 -0.16 6.85
CA TRP A 36 -3.39 -1.56 6.59
C TRP A 36 -4.56 -1.69 5.59
N SER A 37 -5.62 -0.91 5.77
CA SER A 37 -6.75 -0.92 4.83
C SER A 37 -6.34 -0.40 3.46
N THR A 38 -5.50 0.64 3.42
CA THR A 38 -4.95 1.15 2.16
C THR A 38 -4.04 0.15 1.47
N SER A 39 -3.22 -0.63 2.19
CA SER A 39 -2.37 -1.64 1.56
C SER A 39 -3.18 -2.70 0.84
N LEU A 40 -4.30 -3.13 1.44
CA LEU A 40 -5.24 -4.05 0.80
C LEU A 40 -5.76 -3.46 -0.53
N ILE A 41 -6.30 -2.24 -0.49
CA ILE A 41 -6.87 -1.55 -1.67
C ILE A 41 -5.81 -1.36 -2.76
N THR A 42 -4.67 -0.78 -2.41
CA THR A 42 -3.60 -0.47 -3.36
C THR A 42 -2.97 -1.73 -3.93
N GLY A 43 -2.91 -2.83 -3.18
CA GLY A 43 -2.48 -4.14 -3.65
C GLY A 43 -3.36 -4.65 -4.80
N TYR A 44 -4.68 -4.67 -4.61
CA TYR A 44 -5.62 -5.09 -5.65
C TYR A 44 -5.63 -4.15 -6.86
N ILE A 45 -5.62 -2.83 -6.65
CA ILE A 45 -5.53 -1.87 -7.78
C ILE A 45 -4.25 -2.10 -8.57
N THR A 46 -3.11 -2.29 -7.90
CA THR A 46 -1.82 -2.53 -8.57
C THR A 46 -1.84 -3.81 -9.39
N LEU A 47 -2.44 -4.89 -8.86
CA LEU A 47 -2.61 -6.14 -9.59
C LEU A 47 -3.46 -5.93 -10.85
N LEU A 48 -4.61 -5.27 -10.72
CA LEU A 48 -5.52 -5.01 -11.83
C LEU A 48 -4.87 -4.15 -12.91
N VAL A 49 -4.19 -3.07 -12.52
CA VAL A 49 -3.43 -2.20 -13.43
C VAL A 49 -2.36 -3.01 -14.18
N THR A 50 -1.68 -3.92 -13.49
CA THR A 50 -0.65 -4.78 -14.10
C THR A 50 -1.25 -5.76 -15.11
N ILE A 51 -2.36 -6.42 -14.76
CA ILE A 51 -3.06 -7.35 -15.66
C ILE A 51 -3.54 -6.61 -16.92
N ILE A 52 -4.20 -5.46 -16.74
CA ILE A 52 -4.73 -4.64 -17.84
C ILE A 52 -3.59 -4.11 -18.72
N GLY A 53 -2.54 -3.54 -18.10
CA GLY A 53 -1.39 -3.01 -18.82
C GLY A 53 -0.61 -4.08 -19.58
N GLY A 54 -0.47 -5.28 -19.01
CA GLY A 54 0.12 -6.44 -19.67
C GLY A 54 -0.68 -6.89 -20.89
N GLY A 55 -2.01 -6.98 -20.75
CA GLY A 55 -2.93 -7.29 -21.85
C GLY A 55 -2.86 -6.26 -22.98
N ALA A 56 -2.90 -4.96 -22.65
CA ALA A 56 -2.78 -3.88 -23.62
C ALA A 56 -1.44 -3.91 -24.37
N THR A 57 -0.34 -4.22 -23.66
CA THR A 57 1.00 -4.35 -24.26
C THR A 57 1.06 -5.52 -25.24
N LEU A 58 0.44 -6.66 -24.91
CA LEU A 58 0.42 -7.82 -25.82
C LEU A 58 -0.44 -7.55 -27.06
N ALA A 59 -1.60 -6.90 -26.88
CA ALA A 59 -2.46 -6.50 -27.99
C ALA A 59 -1.75 -5.54 -28.95
N ALA A 60 -1.04 -4.54 -28.42
CA ALA A 60 -0.27 -3.59 -29.22
C ALA A 60 0.89 -4.24 -30.00
N ARG A 61 1.42 -5.38 -29.54
CA ARG A 61 2.47 -6.15 -30.22
C ARG A 61 1.93 -7.12 -31.28
N GLY A 62 0.64 -7.04 -31.61
CA GLY A 62 0.01 -7.92 -32.60
C GLY A 62 -0.29 -9.33 -32.09
N GLY A 63 -0.21 -9.58 -30.78
CA GLY A 63 -0.53 -10.85 -30.13
C GLY A 63 -2.03 -11.13 -30.04
N GLY A 64 -2.80 -10.92 -31.11
CA GLY A 64 -4.26 -10.89 -31.14
C GLY A 64 -4.96 -12.22 -31.44
N GLY A 65 -4.25 -13.36 -31.41
CA GLY A 65 -4.85 -14.67 -31.66
C GLY A 65 -5.67 -15.19 -30.48
N LEU A 66 -6.70 -16.01 -30.75
CA LEU A 66 -7.54 -16.65 -29.72
C LEU A 66 -6.72 -17.39 -28.65
N GLY A 67 -5.62 -18.04 -29.03
CA GLY A 67 -4.72 -18.71 -28.08
C GLY A 67 -3.98 -17.75 -27.14
N ALA A 68 -3.52 -16.61 -27.64
CA ALA A 68 -2.88 -15.58 -26.82
C ALA A 68 -3.87 -14.93 -25.84
N PHE A 69 -5.10 -14.70 -26.30
CA PHE A 69 -6.19 -14.21 -25.46
C PHE A 69 -6.55 -15.22 -24.35
N ALA A 70 -6.66 -16.51 -24.68
CA ALA A 70 -6.94 -17.56 -23.71
C ALA A 70 -5.85 -17.68 -22.64
N ILE A 71 -4.58 -17.61 -23.04
CA ILE A 71 -3.43 -17.63 -22.11
C ILE A 71 -3.45 -16.39 -21.19
N LEU A 72 -3.72 -15.20 -21.74
CA LEU A 72 -3.86 -13.98 -20.93
C LEU A 72 -4.97 -14.11 -19.90
N LEU A 73 -6.15 -14.58 -20.31
CA LEU A 73 -7.30 -14.72 -19.42
C LEU A 73 -7.02 -15.76 -18.32
N ALA A 74 -6.46 -16.91 -18.69
CA ALA A 74 -6.08 -17.95 -17.73
C ALA A 74 -5.02 -17.45 -16.74
N GLY A 75 -3.99 -16.76 -17.25
CA GLY A 75 -2.95 -16.16 -16.42
C GLY A 75 -3.49 -15.08 -15.48
N ALA A 76 -4.36 -14.20 -15.97
CA ALA A 76 -5.01 -13.18 -15.17
C ALA A 76 -5.90 -13.78 -14.07
N ALA A 77 -6.70 -14.80 -14.40
CA ALA A 77 -7.55 -15.51 -13.46
C ALA A 77 -6.72 -16.22 -12.37
N PHE A 78 -5.66 -16.93 -12.78
CA PHE A 78 -4.73 -17.57 -11.86
C PHE A 78 -4.07 -16.55 -10.93
N MET A 79 -3.55 -15.45 -11.48
CA MET A 79 -2.89 -14.40 -10.69
C MET A 79 -3.85 -13.75 -9.70
N LEU A 80 -5.09 -13.46 -10.11
CA LEU A 80 -6.10 -12.92 -9.22
C LEU A 80 -6.43 -13.90 -8.09
N ALA A 81 -6.64 -15.19 -8.40
CA ALA A 81 -6.93 -16.20 -7.39
C ALA A 81 -5.76 -16.39 -6.41
N PHE A 82 -4.54 -16.56 -6.94
CA PHE A 82 -3.33 -16.72 -6.12
C PHE A 82 -3.10 -15.50 -5.22
N PHE A 83 -3.22 -14.29 -5.78
CA PHE A 83 -3.06 -13.06 -5.01
C PHE A 83 -4.13 -12.95 -3.93
N SER A 84 -5.40 -13.21 -4.24
CA SER A 84 -6.47 -13.19 -3.23
C SER A 84 -6.23 -14.17 -2.09
N VAL A 85 -5.80 -15.40 -2.37
CA VAL A 85 -5.48 -16.37 -1.33
C VAL A 85 -4.24 -15.92 -0.54
N HIS A 86 -3.13 -15.64 -1.20
CA HIS A 86 -1.88 -15.39 -0.51
C HIS A 86 -1.86 -14.02 0.19
N PHE A 87 -2.12 -12.95 -0.55
CA PHE A 87 -2.11 -11.57 -0.04
C PHE A 87 -3.35 -11.26 0.79
N GLY A 88 -4.53 -11.70 0.35
CA GLY A 88 -5.79 -11.46 1.07
C GLY A 88 -5.85 -12.21 2.40
N MET A 89 -5.54 -13.51 2.45
CA MET A 89 -5.52 -14.27 3.71
C MET A 89 -4.46 -13.73 4.67
N PHE A 90 -3.31 -13.30 4.15
CA PHE A 90 -2.31 -12.63 4.96
C PHE A 90 -2.86 -11.35 5.60
N HIS A 91 -3.64 -10.52 4.89
CA HIS A 91 -4.28 -9.35 5.48
C HIS A 91 -5.33 -9.70 6.53
N VAL A 92 -6.09 -10.78 6.32
CA VAL A 92 -7.06 -11.29 7.31
C VAL A 92 -6.34 -11.64 8.60
N ILE A 93 -5.33 -12.51 8.53
CA ILE A 93 -4.55 -12.93 9.70
C ILE A 93 -3.84 -11.73 10.35
N HIS A 94 -3.24 -10.86 9.54
CA HIS A 94 -2.53 -9.69 10.04
C HIS A 94 -3.45 -8.73 10.80
N SER A 95 -4.71 -8.56 10.37
CA SER A 95 -5.66 -7.70 11.08
C SER A 95 -5.94 -8.16 12.51
N VAL A 96 -5.87 -9.46 12.79
CA VAL A 96 -5.97 -10.00 14.16
C VAL A 96 -4.79 -9.52 14.98
N PHE A 97 -3.56 -9.66 14.48
CA PHE A 97 -2.37 -9.15 15.16
C PHE A 97 -2.47 -7.64 15.39
N LEU A 98 -2.93 -6.87 14.39
CA LEU A 98 -3.13 -5.43 14.56
C LEU A 98 -4.11 -5.12 15.68
N ASN A 99 -5.23 -5.84 15.79
CA ASN A 99 -6.21 -5.63 16.86
C ASN A 99 -5.69 -6.05 18.25
N LEU A 100 -4.66 -6.91 18.33
CA LEU A 100 -3.98 -7.22 19.59
C LEU A 100 -3.07 -6.08 20.07
N PHE A 101 -2.38 -5.38 19.16
CA PHE A 101 -1.45 -4.29 19.51
C PHE A 101 -2.11 -2.90 19.49
N PHE A 102 -3.10 -2.71 18.62
CA PHE A 102 -3.83 -1.48 18.40
C PHE A 102 -5.32 -1.82 18.33
N PRO A 103 -6.00 -2.06 19.46
CA PRO A 103 -7.39 -2.48 19.46
C PRO A 103 -8.30 -1.49 18.72
N LEU A 104 -8.97 -1.97 17.68
CA LEU A 104 -10.00 -1.24 16.93
C LEU A 104 -11.41 -1.66 17.37
N VAL A 105 -11.58 -2.95 17.69
CA VAL A 105 -12.83 -3.52 18.21
C VAL A 105 -12.51 -4.43 19.39
N GLU A 106 -13.24 -4.24 20.49
CA GLU A 106 -13.19 -5.12 21.65
C GLU A 106 -14.31 -6.17 21.55
N TRP A 107 -13.93 -7.43 21.30
CA TRP A 107 -14.88 -8.52 21.11
C TRP A 107 -15.39 -9.15 22.42
N GLY A 108 -14.75 -8.84 23.56
CA GLY A 108 -15.08 -9.45 24.84
C GLY A 108 -14.89 -10.98 24.84
N ARG A 109 -15.86 -11.73 25.41
CA ARG A 109 -15.76 -13.20 25.56
C ARG A 109 -16.21 -14.00 24.33
N GLN A 110 -16.77 -13.35 23.31
CA GLN A 110 -17.34 -14.02 22.13
C GLN A 110 -16.71 -13.42 20.87
N GLU A 111 -15.51 -13.88 20.54
CA GLU A 111 -14.84 -13.54 19.29
C GLU A 111 -15.50 -14.29 18.12
N PRO A 112 -15.89 -13.59 17.04
CA PRO A 112 -16.46 -14.23 15.85
C PRO A 112 -15.36 -14.88 14.99
N ASP A 113 -15.75 -15.59 13.94
CA ASP A 113 -14.80 -16.20 13.00
C ASP A 113 -13.88 -15.17 12.32
N LEU A 114 -12.68 -15.62 11.92
CA LEU A 114 -11.62 -14.76 11.36
C LEU A 114 -12.08 -13.87 10.19
N LEU A 115 -12.91 -14.40 9.29
CA LEU A 115 -13.43 -13.64 8.16
C LEU A 115 -14.37 -12.52 8.60
N VAL A 116 -15.21 -12.78 9.60
CA VAL A 116 -16.12 -11.78 10.17
C VAL A 116 -15.32 -10.70 10.88
N GLN A 117 -14.30 -11.08 11.66
CA GLN A 117 -13.40 -10.12 12.31
C GLN A 117 -12.75 -9.19 11.28
N ALA A 118 -12.07 -9.75 10.27
CA ALA A 118 -11.38 -8.98 9.24
C ALA A 118 -12.33 -8.08 8.44
N GLN A 119 -13.54 -8.57 8.11
CA GLN A 119 -14.56 -7.77 7.47
C GLN A 119 -15.01 -6.60 8.36
N THR A 120 -15.25 -6.84 9.66
CA THR A 120 -15.62 -5.78 10.59
C THR A 120 -14.53 -4.73 10.69
N TYR A 121 -13.26 -5.13 10.85
CA TYR A 121 -12.14 -4.18 10.90
C TYR A 121 -12.05 -3.34 9.64
N LEU A 122 -12.19 -3.96 8.47
CA LEU A 122 -12.16 -3.26 7.19
C LEU A 122 -13.30 -2.23 7.07
N MET A 123 -14.52 -2.62 7.46
CA MET A 123 -15.67 -1.70 7.47
C MET A 123 -15.45 -0.53 8.43
N ARG A 124 -14.95 -0.80 9.64
CA ARG A 124 -14.57 0.24 10.61
C ARG A 124 -13.53 1.20 10.06
N CYS A 125 -12.55 0.69 9.32
CA CYS A 125 -11.56 1.56 8.66
C CYS A 125 -12.21 2.50 7.64
N PHE A 126 -13.15 2.02 6.83
CA PHE A 126 -13.85 2.85 5.86
C PHE A 126 -14.81 3.86 6.49
N GLU A 127 -15.41 3.51 7.63
CA GLU A 127 -16.24 4.43 8.42
C GLU A 127 -15.40 5.52 9.09
N ALA A 128 -14.30 5.15 9.73
CA ALA A 128 -13.52 6.04 10.57
C ALA A 128 -12.47 6.86 9.79
N TYR A 129 -11.85 6.27 8.76
CA TYR A 129 -10.66 6.83 8.10
C TYR A 129 -10.79 7.12 6.58
N PRO A 130 -11.98 7.44 6.03
CA PRO A 130 -12.15 7.51 4.58
C PRO A 130 -11.24 8.54 3.89
N ALA A 131 -11.07 9.72 4.49
CA ALA A 131 -10.25 10.79 3.93
C ALA A 131 -8.75 10.42 3.88
N PHE A 132 -8.25 9.74 4.91
CA PHE A 132 -6.85 9.34 4.99
C PHE A 132 -6.54 8.13 4.11
N ILE A 133 -7.47 7.19 4.01
CA ILE A 133 -7.40 6.09 3.03
C ILE A 133 -7.34 6.67 1.63
N ALA A 134 -8.24 7.59 1.28
CA ALA A 134 -8.25 8.25 -0.03
C ALA A 134 -6.91 8.97 -0.31
N LEU A 135 -6.37 9.68 0.67
CA LEU A 135 -5.07 10.34 0.58
C LEU A 135 -3.93 9.35 0.31
N CYS A 136 -3.92 8.22 1.02
CA CYS A 136 -2.89 7.19 0.88
C CYS A 136 -3.04 6.41 -0.45
N VAL A 137 -4.25 6.19 -0.95
CA VAL A 137 -4.51 5.65 -2.29
C VAL A 137 -4.00 6.64 -3.35
N LEU A 138 -4.27 7.94 -3.16
CA LEU A 138 -3.87 9.00 -4.08
C LEU A 138 -2.35 9.13 -4.22
N SER A 139 -1.59 8.84 -3.16
CA SER A 139 -0.12 8.82 -3.21
C SER A 139 0.43 7.74 -4.16
N HIS A 140 -0.34 6.69 -4.45
CA HIS A 140 0.06 5.59 -5.34
C HIS A 140 -0.26 5.83 -6.81
N VAL A 141 -1.14 6.80 -7.13
CA VAL A 141 -1.57 7.11 -8.50
C VAL A 141 -0.40 7.35 -9.47
N PRO A 142 0.67 8.09 -9.12
CA PRO A 142 1.80 8.28 -10.02
C PRO A 142 2.52 6.97 -10.40
N ALA A 143 2.51 5.96 -9.54
CA ALA A 143 3.11 4.66 -9.81
C ALA A 143 2.29 3.87 -10.82
N TRP A 144 0.96 3.89 -10.71
CA TRP A 144 0.05 3.18 -11.63
C TRP A 144 0.02 3.73 -13.05
N ARG A 145 0.43 4.99 -13.23
CA ARG A 145 0.55 5.60 -14.57
C ARG A 145 1.78 5.14 -15.35
N ARG A 146 2.74 4.48 -14.70
CA ARG A 146 3.96 4.02 -15.37
C ARG A 146 3.72 2.63 -15.97
N PRO A 147 4.27 2.33 -17.16
CA PRO A 147 4.23 0.99 -17.71
C PRO A 147 4.89 0.03 -16.71
N ALA A 148 4.11 -0.85 -16.11
CA ALA A 148 4.61 -1.87 -15.19
C ALA A 148 4.89 -3.14 -15.99
N SER A 149 6.09 -3.70 -15.83
CA SER A 149 6.32 -5.08 -16.26
C SER A 149 5.54 -6.04 -15.35
N LEU A 150 5.18 -7.22 -15.86
CA LEU A 150 4.51 -8.26 -15.07
C LEU A 150 5.29 -8.58 -13.78
N ARG A 151 6.63 -8.68 -13.88
CA ARG A 151 7.51 -8.88 -12.73
C ARG A 151 7.36 -7.76 -11.69
N HIS A 152 7.33 -6.50 -12.13
CA HIS A 152 7.17 -5.36 -11.24
C HIS A 152 5.83 -5.40 -10.51
N GLY A 153 4.74 -5.68 -11.23
CA GLY A 153 3.41 -5.80 -10.63
C GLY A 153 3.26 -6.98 -9.68
N MET A 154 4.03 -8.06 -9.89
CA MET A 154 4.10 -9.17 -8.94
C MET A 154 4.81 -8.79 -7.65
N THR A 155 5.93 -8.07 -7.71
CA THR A 155 6.74 -7.80 -6.51
C THR A 155 6.36 -6.53 -5.76
N ALA A 156 5.78 -5.54 -6.45
CA ALA A 156 5.50 -4.23 -5.87
C ALA A 156 4.53 -4.27 -4.68
N PRO A 157 3.42 -5.05 -4.71
CA PRO A 157 2.56 -5.19 -3.55
C PRO A 157 3.29 -5.76 -2.33
N TYR A 158 4.16 -6.76 -2.51
CA TYR A 158 4.91 -7.37 -1.42
C TYR A 158 5.93 -6.41 -0.81
N ALA A 159 6.66 -5.67 -1.65
CA ALA A 159 7.59 -4.66 -1.15
C ALA A 159 6.87 -3.58 -0.34
N ASN A 160 5.66 -3.17 -0.77
CA ASN A 160 4.84 -2.23 -0.02
C ASN A 160 4.35 -2.82 1.31
N VAL A 161 3.88 -4.07 1.31
CA VAL A 161 3.48 -4.78 2.52
C VAL A 161 4.63 -4.86 3.51
N VAL A 162 5.82 -5.29 3.09
CA VAL A 162 7.00 -5.36 3.96
C VAL A 162 7.34 -3.99 4.53
N LYS A 163 7.38 -2.95 3.70
CA LYS A 163 7.59 -1.56 4.15
C LYS A 163 6.58 -1.18 5.24
N LEU A 164 5.31 -1.46 5.01
CA LEU A 164 4.24 -1.16 5.96
C LEU A 164 4.32 -1.98 7.24
N HIS A 165 4.70 -3.26 7.17
CA HIS A 165 4.88 -4.09 8.37
C HIS A 165 6.04 -3.60 9.24
N LEU A 166 7.13 -3.18 8.62
CA LEU A 166 8.26 -2.60 9.34
C LEU A 166 7.85 -1.27 10.01
N ILE A 167 7.04 -0.44 9.34
CA ILE A 167 6.49 0.79 9.93
C ILE A 167 5.57 0.45 11.11
N ILE A 168 4.61 -0.46 10.92
CA ILE A 168 3.66 -0.87 11.96
C ILE A 168 4.38 -1.43 13.19
N MET A 169 5.36 -2.32 12.97
CA MET A 169 6.18 -2.89 14.04
C MET A 169 6.95 -1.80 14.78
N ALA A 170 7.54 -0.85 14.06
CA ALA A 170 8.29 0.23 14.67
C ALA A 170 7.40 1.21 15.45
N ILE A 171 6.19 1.48 14.96
CA ILE A 171 5.16 2.21 15.73
C ILE A 171 4.82 1.44 17.01
N GLY A 172 4.60 0.12 16.92
CA GLY A 172 4.30 -0.73 18.07
C GLY A 172 5.39 -0.68 19.15
N PHE A 173 6.66 -0.84 18.76
CA PHE A 173 7.78 -0.72 19.70
C PHE A 173 7.95 0.69 20.27
N SER A 174 7.56 1.74 19.55
CA SER A 174 7.68 3.11 20.03
C SER A 174 6.70 3.48 21.15
N GLN A 175 5.55 2.79 21.23
CA GLN A 175 4.61 2.98 22.34
C GLN A 175 5.24 2.62 23.68
N ALA A 176 6.09 1.59 23.71
CA ALA A 176 6.86 1.22 24.91
C ALA A 176 7.86 2.31 25.36
N ALA A 177 8.19 3.28 24.49
CA ALA A 177 9.12 4.37 24.75
C ALA A 177 8.45 5.74 24.95
N SER A 178 7.11 5.81 25.00
CA SER A 178 6.34 7.06 25.15
C SER A 178 6.63 8.15 24.11
N ALA A 179 7.15 7.77 22.93
CA ALA A 179 7.52 8.68 21.84
C ALA A 179 6.53 8.65 20.66
N GLU A 180 5.23 8.50 20.97
CA GLU A 180 4.18 8.10 20.02
C GLU A 180 3.99 9.09 18.87
N TYR A 181 3.87 10.39 19.17
CA TYR A 181 3.64 11.42 18.16
C TYR A 181 4.83 11.63 17.23
N ALA A 182 6.05 11.68 17.79
CA ALA A 182 7.27 11.81 17.00
C ALA A 182 7.42 10.63 16.03
N THR A 183 7.04 9.44 16.49
CA THR A 183 7.14 8.22 15.71
C THR A 183 6.16 8.20 14.53
N VAL A 184 4.90 8.61 14.76
CA VAL A 184 3.91 8.75 13.68
C VAL A 184 4.37 9.75 12.61
N ILE A 185 4.88 10.91 13.03
CA ILE A 185 5.39 11.93 12.09
C ILE A 185 6.52 11.35 11.23
N VAL A 186 7.53 10.75 11.86
CA VAL A 186 8.68 10.16 11.16
C VAL A 186 8.23 9.07 10.20
N PHE A 187 7.34 8.17 10.62
CA PHE A 187 6.92 7.06 9.78
C PHE A 187 5.97 7.46 8.66
N LEU A 188 5.13 8.48 8.84
CA LEU A 188 4.41 9.10 7.72
C LEU A 188 5.39 9.75 6.74
N GLY A 189 6.47 10.35 7.23
CA GLY A 189 7.57 10.83 6.38
C GLY A 189 8.19 9.71 5.56
N VAL A 190 8.51 8.56 6.17
CA VAL A 190 9.02 7.36 5.47
C VAL A 190 8.00 6.82 4.48
N TYR A 191 6.70 6.90 4.80
CA TYR A 191 5.63 6.42 3.94
C TYR A 191 5.48 7.28 2.68
N PHE A 192 5.31 8.60 2.83
CA PHE A 192 5.01 9.53 1.73
C PHE A 192 6.25 10.02 0.98
N LEU A 193 7.38 10.25 1.64
CA LEU A 193 8.54 10.86 0.99
C LEU A 193 9.33 9.84 0.17
N PRO A 194 9.85 10.23 -1.01
CA PRO A 194 10.55 9.33 -1.91
C PRO A 194 12.03 9.22 -1.48
N LEU A 195 12.27 8.70 -0.28
CA LEU A 195 13.60 8.71 0.36
C LEU A 195 14.71 8.15 -0.54
N GLY A 196 14.42 7.12 -1.34
CA GLY A 196 15.40 6.58 -2.30
C GLY A 196 15.71 7.53 -3.47
N ALA A 197 14.75 8.33 -3.94
CA ALA A 197 14.99 9.36 -4.94
C ALA A 197 15.80 10.53 -4.36
N ILE A 198 15.46 10.95 -3.14
CA ILE A 198 16.21 11.97 -2.39
C ILE A 198 17.66 11.50 -2.18
N TRP A 199 17.85 10.26 -1.70
CA TRP A 199 19.16 9.68 -1.47
C TRP A 199 20.01 9.62 -2.74
N ARG A 200 19.43 9.22 -3.87
CA ARG A 200 20.14 9.21 -5.17
C ARG A 200 20.49 10.61 -5.65
N ALA A 201 19.60 11.58 -5.47
CA ALA A 201 19.86 12.97 -5.81
C ALA A 201 21.01 13.54 -4.96
N VAL A 202 21.01 13.27 -3.66
CA VAL A 202 22.08 13.68 -2.73
C VAL A 202 23.42 13.02 -3.10
N ARG A 203 23.40 11.74 -3.49
CA ARG A 203 24.62 11.02 -3.91
C ARG A 203 25.06 11.31 -5.35
N GLY A 204 24.35 12.15 -6.09
CA GLY A 204 24.68 12.49 -7.47
C GLY A 204 24.68 11.30 -8.44
N VAL A 205 23.95 10.21 -8.15
CA VAL A 205 23.92 9.02 -9.01
C VAL A 205 23.15 9.35 -10.30
N PRO A 206 23.78 9.31 -11.49
CA PRO A 206 23.11 9.64 -12.75
C PRO A 206 21.97 8.65 -13.06
N ARG A 207 20.89 9.15 -13.68
CA ARG A 207 19.69 8.36 -14.05
C ARG A 207 19.97 7.22 -15.03
N ASP A 208 21.11 7.25 -15.71
CA ASP A 208 21.40 6.38 -16.85
C ASP A 208 22.06 5.05 -16.46
N ALA A 209 22.47 4.90 -15.19
CA ALA A 209 23.20 3.72 -14.73
C ALA A 209 22.35 2.45 -14.55
N THR A 210 21.01 2.52 -14.69
CA THR A 210 20.10 1.38 -14.42
C THR A 210 19.20 0.99 -15.58
N ALA A 211 19.39 1.55 -16.78
CA ALA A 211 18.70 1.03 -17.98
C ALA A 211 19.27 -0.33 -18.46
N ALA A 212 20.27 -0.88 -17.78
CA ALA A 212 21.00 -2.08 -18.16
C ALA A 212 20.90 -3.26 -17.15
N SER A 213 19.92 -3.28 -16.24
CA SER A 213 19.69 -4.42 -15.33
C SER A 213 18.23 -4.81 -15.18
#